data_AF-A0A7R9MRG4-F1
#
_entry.id   AF-A0A7R9MRG4-F1
#
_cell.length_a   1.000
_cell.length_b   1.000
_cell.length_c   1.000
_cell.angle_alpha   90.00
_cell.angle_beta   90.00
_cell.angle_gamma   90.00
#
_symmetry.space_group_name_H-M   'P 1'
#
loop_
_entity.id
_entity.type
_entity.pdbx_description
1 polymer ?
#
loop_
_entity_poly.entity_id
_entity_poly.type
_entity_poly.pdbx_seq_one_letter_code
_entity_poly.pdbx_strand_id
1 'polypeptide(L)'
;MDGNYSSGDTTHGYNFLLFNSLLSNDGKLDQSVIDDVSPDDPAIIMFTSGTTGKPKGAYLSHFTLVNNALLTKESFDFGEPISMLIPLPFFHSFAAVLGNISMTAVPFTSG
;
A
#
# COMPACT_ATOMS: atom_id res chain seq x y z
N MET A 1 4.59 -15.06 20.64
CA MET A 1 5.06 -14.05 19.67
C MET A 1 5.48 -12.83 20.48
N ASP A 2 6.73 -12.82 20.95
CA ASP A 2 7.16 -11.97 22.09
C ASP A 2 8.35 -11.09 21.67
N GLY A 3 8.42 -10.73 20.38
CA GLY A 3 9.50 -9.92 19.84
C GLY A 3 9.32 -8.46 20.24
N ASN A 4 10.19 -7.96 21.12
CA ASN A 4 10.30 -6.54 21.45
C ASN A 4 10.89 -5.76 20.27
N TYR A 5 10.11 -5.60 19.20
CA TYR A 5 10.46 -4.70 18.11
C TYR A 5 10.32 -3.25 18.63
N SER A 6 11.30 -2.42 18.33
CA SER A 6 11.24 -0.97 18.56
C SER A 6 11.36 -0.27 17.21
N SER A 7 10.70 0.87 17.03
CA SER A 7 10.83 1.62 15.77
C SER A 7 12.29 2.06 15.58
N GLY A 8 12.83 1.86 14.38
CA GLY A 8 14.26 2.05 14.10
C GLY A 8 15.14 0.81 14.30
N ASP A 9 14.56 -0.33 14.69
CA ASP A 9 15.26 -1.61 14.69
C ASP A 9 15.55 -2.07 13.26
N THR A 10 16.84 -2.23 12.92
CA THR A 10 17.32 -2.69 11.61
C THR A 10 17.77 -4.16 11.61
N THR A 11 17.35 -4.99 12.58
CA THR A 11 17.83 -6.36 12.79
C THR A 11 17.76 -7.26 11.53
N HIS A 12 16.97 -6.90 10.52
CA HIS A 12 16.86 -7.63 9.25
C HIS A 12 17.18 -6.78 8.00
N GLY A 13 17.87 -5.65 8.14
CA GLY A 13 18.20 -4.74 7.02
C GLY A 13 17.02 -3.90 6.52
N TYR A 14 15.88 -3.95 7.21
CA TYR A 14 14.71 -3.11 6.96
C TYR A 14 14.49 -2.21 8.16
N ASN A 15 14.13 -0.95 7.90
CA ASN A 15 13.72 -0.01 8.93
C ASN A 15 12.24 -0.24 9.27
N PHE A 16 11.96 -0.77 10.47
CA PHE A 16 10.59 -0.99 10.90
C PHE A 16 10.03 0.25 11.61
N LEU A 17 8.87 0.69 11.15
CA LEU A 17 8.07 1.73 11.79
C LEU A 17 6.83 1.09 12.41
N LEU A 18 6.76 1.09 13.73
CA LEU A 18 5.65 0.46 14.45
C LEU A 18 4.44 1.38 14.49
N PHE A 19 3.25 0.77 14.38
CA PHE A 19 1.99 1.50 14.46
C PHE A 19 1.83 2.27 15.77
N ASN A 20 2.28 1.70 16.90
CA ASN A 20 2.24 2.41 18.19
C ASN A 20 3.12 3.66 18.20
N SER A 21 4.25 3.65 17.48
CA SER A 21 5.11 4.82 17.34
C SER A 21 4.47 5.92 16.50
N LEU A 22 3.75 5.53 15.43
CA LEU A 22 2.93 6.47 14.66
C LEU A 22 1.82 7.10 15.52
N LEU A 23 1.11 6.28 16.29
CA LEU A 23 0.03 6.77 17.17
C LEU A 23 0.56 7.75 18.22
N SER A 24 1.74 7.48 18.79
CA SER A 24 2.35 8.38 19.77
C SER A 24 2.85 9.71 19.19
N ASN A 25 3.01 9.80 17.87
CA ASN A 25 3.52 10.99 17.18
C ASN A 25 2.46 11.67 16.29
N ASP A 26 1.17 11.49 16.62
CA ASP A 26 0.04 12.08 15.85
C ASP A 26 0.09 11.76 14.36
N GLY A 27 0.55 10.54 14.02
CA GLY A 27 0.71 10.07 12.65
C GLY A 27 1.85 10.72 11.86
N LYS A 28 2.66 11.58 12.48
CA LYS A 28 3.81 12.20 11.80
C LYS A 28 4.91 11.17 11.57
N LEU A 29 5.28 11.00 10.32
CA LEU A 29 6.42 10.21 9.90
C LEU A 29 7.69 11.04 10.00
N ASP A 30 8.78 10.40 10.42
CA ASP A 30 10.11 10.95 10.22
C ASP A 30 10.44 10.93 8.73
N GLN A 31 10.81 12.08 8.16
CA GLN A 31 11.05 12.22 6.73
C GLN A 31 12.18 11.31 6.25
N SER A 32 13.18 11.03 7.10
CA SER A 32 14.28 10.13 6.75
C SER A 32 13.82 8.70 6.49
N VAL A 33 12.65 8.29 7.00
CA VAL A 33 12.06 6.98 6.73
C VAL A 33 11.50 6.91 5.32
N ILE A 34 11.02 8.04 4.78
CA ILE A 34 10.47 8.13 3.41
C ILE A 34 11.59 8.28 2.39
N ASP A 35 12.64 9.04 2.72
CA ASP A 35 13.74 9.34 1.81
C ASP A 35 14.56 8.10 1.40
N ASP A 36 14.49 7.02 2.19
CA ASP A 36 15.17 5.75 1.95
C ASP A 36 14.30 4.69 1.23
N VAL A 37 13.07 5.04 0.82
CA VAL A 37 12.16 4.13 0.11
C VAL A 37 12.30 4.27 -1.40
N SER A 38 12.61 3.17 -2.07
CA SER A 38 12.65 3.04 -3.53
C SER A 38 11.28 2.63 -4.11
N PRO A 39 10.91 3.07 -5.33
CA PRO A 39 9.72 2.58 -6.03
C PRO A 39 9.70 1.05 -6.24
N ASP A 40 10.87 0.41 -6.27
CA ASP A 40 11.00 -1.04 -6.45
C ASP A 40 10.91 -1.82 -5.14
N ASP A 41 10.90 -1.12 -4.00
CA ASP A 41 10.79 -1.75 -2.69
C ASP A 41 9.43 -2.44 -2.51
N PRO A 42 9.39 -3.49 -1.68
CA PRO A 42 8.16 -4.22 -1.39
C PRO A 42 7.14 -3.30 -0.72
N ALA A 43 5.95 -3.19 -1.30
CA ALA A 43 4.84 -2.44 -0.72
C ALA A 43 3.78 -3.36 -0.10
N ILE A 44 3.38 -4.41 -0.82
CA ILE A 44 2.33 -5.35 -0.38
C ILE A 44 2.70 -6.78 -0.80
N ILE A 45 2.45 -7.74 0.10
CA ILE A 45 2.39 -9.16 -0.23
C ILE A 45 0.92 -9.59 -0.18
N MET A 46 0.34 -9.94 -1.34
CA MET A 46 -1.03 -10.42 -1.41
C MET A 46 -1.07 -11.95 -1.46
N PHE A 47 -1.83 -12.56 -0.56
CA PHE A 47 -2.01 -14.01 -0.55
C PHE A 47 -3.21 -14.42 -1.41
N THR A 48 -2.99 -15.40 -2.27
CA THR A 48 -4.05 -16.04 -3.05
C THR A 48 -4.37 -17.40 -2.45
N SER A 49 -5.65 -17.78 -2.42
CA SER A 49 -6.09 -19.02 -1.76
C SER A 49 -5.48 -20.29 -2.37
N GLY A 50 -5.04 -20.24 -3.64
CA GLY A 50 -4.32 -21.31 -4.32
C GLY A 50 -5.08 -22.65 -4.32
N THR A 51 -5.66 -23.04 -5.46
CA THR A 51 -6.42 -24.31 -5.58
C THR A 51 -5.63 -25.58 -5.24
N THR A 52 -4.31 -25.48 -5.09
CA THR A 52 -3.38 -26.58 -4.77
C THR A 52 -2.98 -26.67 -3.29
N GLY A 53 -3.68 -25.96 -2.38
CA GLY A 53 -3.61 -26.18 -0.92
C GLY A 53 -2.53 -25.39 -0.15
N LYS A 54 -1.62 -24.67 -0.84
CA LYS A 54 -0.70 -23.72 -0.21
C LYS A 54 -0.89 -22.31 -0.81
N PRO A 55 -1.25 -21.30 0.00
CA PRO A 55 -1.36 -19.94 -0.47
C PRO A 55 -0.05 -19.44 -1.09
N LYS A 56 -0.15 -18.77 -2.23
CA LYS A 56 1.00 -18.11 -2.88
C LYS A 56 0.93 -16.61 -2.58
N GLY A 57 2.04 -16.06 -2.08
CA GLY A 57 2.22 -14.62 -1.91
C GLY A 57 2.65 -13.99 -3.23
N ALA A 58 1.87 -13.03 -3.73
CA ALA A 58 2.24 -12.14 -4.82
C ALA A 58 2.95 -10.93 -4.23
N TYR A 59 4.21 -10.75 -4.61
CA TYR A 59 5.03 -9.60 -4.26
C TYR A 59 4.68 -8.42 -5.18
N LEU A 60 4.36 -7.26 -4.61
CA LEU A 60 4.09 -6.04 -5.36
C LEU A 60 4.91 -4.88 -4.82
N SER A 61 5.64 -4.21 -5.71
CA SER A 61 6.37 -2.99 -5.40
C SER A 61 5.46 -1.76 -5.40
N HIS A 62 5.94 -0.66 -4.83
CA HIS A 62 5.27 0.64 -4.91
C HIS A 62 4.96 1.04 -6.36
N PHE A 63 5.94 0.88 -7.25
CA PHE A 63 5.79 1.15 -8.68
C PHE A 63 4.66 0.34 -9.31
N THR A 64 4.60 -0.96 -9.04
CA THR A 64 3.60 -1.85 -9.65
C THR A 64 2.18 -1.48 -9.20
N LEU A 65 2.01 -1.10 -7.92
CA LEU A 65 0.72 -0.68 -7.38
C LEU A 65 0.24 0.64 -8.01
N VAL A 66 1.11 1.65 -8.07
CA VAL A 66 0.77 2.97 -8.65
C VAL A 66 0.51 2.85 -10.15
N ASN A 67 1.35 2.11 -10.88
CA ASN A 67 1.16 1.91 -12.31
C ASN A 67 -0.16 1.18 -12.61
N ASN A 68 -0.53 0.17 -11.81
CA ASN A 68 -1.81 -0.51 -11.97
C ASN A 68 -2.99 0.43 -11.69
N ALA A 69 -2.89 1.31 -10.68
CA ALA A 69 -3.90 2.30 -10.38
C ALA A 69 -4.11 3.30 -11.54
N LEU A 70 -3.03 3.83 -12.12
CA LEU A 70 -3.08 4.77 -13.26
C LEU A 70 -3.73 4.13 -14.49
N LEU A 71 -3.27 2.93 -14.87
CA LEU A 71 -3.86 2.19 -16.00
C LEU A 71 -5.33 1.85 -15.77
N THR A 72 -5.69 1.54 -14.52
CA THR A 72 -7.08 1.28 -14.15
C THR A 72 -7.93 2.54 -14.32
N LYS A 73 -7.44 3.70 -13.87
CA LYS A 73 -8.13 4.98 -14.08
C LYS A 73 -8.39 5.26 -15.56
N GLU A 74 -7.39 5.09 -16.41
CA GLU A 74 -7.52 5.29 -17.86
C GLU A 74 -8.52 4.30 -18.48
N SER A 75 -8.52 3.04 -18.03
CA SER A 75 -9.37 1.99 -18.59
C SER A 75 -10.85 2.16 -18.24
N PHE A 76 -11.16 2.69 -17.05
CA PHE A 76 -12.53 2.88 -16.58
C PHE A 76 -13.11 4.27 -16.87
N ASP A 77 -12.31 5.17 -17.46
CA ASP A 77 -12.67 6.57 -17.75
C ASP A 77 -13.39 7.22 -16.56
N PHE A 78 -12.77 7.16 -15.39
CA PHE A 78 -13.37 7.74 -14.19
C PHE A 78 -13.51 9.26 -14.36
N GLY A 79 -14.75 9.73 -14.45
CA GLY A 79 -15.07 11.16 -14.49
C GLY A 79 -14.84 11.85 -13.13
N GLU A 80 -14.54 13.14 -13.15
CA GLU A 80 -14.28 13.93 -11.95
C GLU A 80 -15.57 14.69 -11.50
N PRO A 81 -15.96 14.66 -10.21
CA PRO A 81 -15.32 13.93 -9.11
C PRO A 81 -15.69 12.43 -9.09
N ILE A 82 -14.71 11.59 -8.73
CA ILE A 82 -14.89 10.14 -8.60
C ILE A 82 -15.46 9.82 -7.20
N SER A 83 -16.59 9.13 -7.15
CA SER A 83 -17.14 8.55 -5.92
C SER A 83 -17.34 7.05 -6.10
N MET A 84 -16.70 6.24 -5.24
CA MET A 84 -16.70 4.77 -5.35
C MET A 84 -17.13 4.12 -4.04
N LEU A 85 -18.06 3.17 -4.13
CA LEU A 85 -18.38 2.25 -3.04
C LEU A 85 -17.48 1.02 -3.14
N ILE A 86 -16.77 0.69 -2.07
CA ILE A 86 -15.91 -0.50 -1.99
C ILE A 86 -16.53 -1.50 -1.00
N PRO A 87 -17.32 -2.49 -1.46
CA PRO A 87 -17.97 -3.45 -0.57
C PRO A 87 -17.02 -4.59 -0.13
N LEU A 88 -15.77 -4.58 -0.61
CA LEU A 88 -14.78 -5.64 -0.37
C LEU A 88 -13.76 -5.22 0.71
N PRO A 89 -13.16 -6.17 1.43
CA PRO A 89 -12.11 -5.87 2.41
C PRO A 89 -10.89 -5.19 1.76
N PHE A 90 -10.26 -4.21 2.44
CA PHE A 90 -9.14 -3.44 1.89
C PHE A 90 -7.90 -4.26 1.49
N PHE A 91 -7.75 -5.47 2.02
CA PHE A 91 -6.65 -6.39 1.67
C PHE A 91 -6.97 -7.28 0.45
N HIS A 92 -8.15 -7.14 -0.15
CA HIS A 92 -8.47 -7.75 -1.44
C HIS A 92 -7.88 -6.90 -2.57
N SER A 93 -7.27 -7.53 -3.59
CA SER A 93 -6.57 -6.84 -4.69
C SER A 93 -7.37 -5.70 -5.32
N PHE A 94 -8.67 -5.94 -5.57
CA PHE A 94 -9.60 -4.93 -6.06
C PHE A 94 -9.68 -3.69 -5.14
N ALA A 95 -9.98 -3.90 -3.86
CA ALA A 95 -10.14 -2.80 -2.90
C ALA A 95 -8.81 -2.08 -2.63
N ALA A 96 -7.70 -2.82 -2.57
CA ALA A 96 -6.36 -2.27 -2.37
C ALA A 96 -5.98 -1.29 -3.48
N VAL A 97 -6.18 -1.65 -4.75
CA VAL A 97 -5.73 -0.82 -5.88
C VAL A 97 -6.76 0.24 -6.27
N LEU A 98 -8.01 -0.15 -6.51
CA LEU A 98 -9.05 0.81 -6.95
C LEU A 98 -9.48 1.75 -5.84
N GLY A 99 -9.60 1.24 -4.62
CA GLY A 99 -10.11 2.00 -3.50
C GLY A 99 -9.09 2.95 -2.90
N ASN A 100 -7.93 2.42 -2.51
CA ASN A 100 -6.93 3.20 -1.77
C ASN A 100 -5.98 3.93 -2.72
N ILE A 101 -5.27 3.19 -3.57
CA ILE A 101 -4.18 3.77 -4.38
C ILE A 101 -4.72 4.65 -5.49
N SER A 102 -5.77 4.24 -6.21
CA SER A 102 -6.30 5.04 -7.34
C SER A 102 -6.94 6.36 -6.89
N MET A 103 -7.51 6.42 -5.69
CA MET A 103 -8.11 7.65 -5.14
C MET A 103 -7.09 8.62 -4.53
N THR A 104 -5.88 8.15 -4.18
CA THR A 104 -4.86 8.96 -3.49
C THR A 104 -3.63 9.27 -4.35
N ALA A 105 -3.25 8.37 -5.25
CA ALA A 105 -2.07 8.52 -6.10
C ALA A 105 -2.30 9.45 -7.30
N VAL A 106 -3.56 9.77 -7.61
CA VAL A 106 -3.89 10.65 -8.73
C VAL A 106 -4.36 12.00 -8.17
N PRO A 107 -3.59 13.09 -8.34
CA PRO A 107 -4.00 14.40 -7.90
C PRO A 107 -5.33 14.78 -8.54
N PHE A 108 -6.23 15.37 -7.75
CA PHE A 108 -7.45 15.98 -8.25
C PHE A 108 -7.07 17.20 -9.10
N THR A 109 -6.91 17.02 -10.41
CA THR A 109 -6.75 18.15 -11.33
C THR A 109 -8.13 18.72 -11.58
N SER A 110 -8.54 19.70 -10.76
CA SER A 110 -9.69 20.55 -11.05
C SER A 110 -9.43 21.32 -12.34
N GLY A 111 -10.23 21.04 -13.37
CA GLY A 111 -10.44 21.94 -14.50
C GLY A 111 -11.44 23.04 -14.15
#